data_AF-A0A356VSL6-F1
#
_entry.id   AF-A0A356VSL6-F1
#
_cell.length_a   1.000
_cell.length_b   1.000
_cell.length_c   1.000
_cell.angle_alpha   90.00
_cell.angle_beta   90.00
_cell.angle_gamma   90.00
#
_symmetry.space_group_name_H-M   'P 1'
#
loop_
_entity.id
_entity.type
_entity.pdbx_description
1 polymer ?
#
loop_
_entity_poly.entity_id
_entity_poly.type
_entity_poly.pdbx_seq_one_letter_code
_entity_poly.pdbx_strand_id
1 'polypeptide(L)' 'AFAGSSGFKQAKIFASNLNPEMVCIAGVYQLADGISAEDKEGFVEVSLVYDSLIFQANFLEELS' A
#
# COMPACT_ATOMS: atom_id res chain seq x y z
N ALA A 1 -5.02 -7.23 -0.47
CA ALA A 1 -5.33 -6.57 -1.76
C ALA A 1 -4.23 -6.87 -2.77
N PHE A 2 -4.60 -7.15 -4.02
CA PHE A 2 -3.66 -7.44 -5.11
C PHE A 2 -3.84 -6.41 -6.21
N ALA A 3 -2.74 -5.81 -6.67
CA ALA A 3 -2.73 -4.87 -7.78
C ALA A 3 -1.58 -5.18 -8.74
N GLY A 4 -1.73 -4.79 -10.00
CA GLY A 4 -0.68 -4.98 -11.00
C GLY A 4 -0.32 -6.45 -11.27
N SER A 5 -1.27 -7.38 -11.12
CA SER A 5 -1.03 -8.83 -11.21
C SER A 5 -0.44 -9.32 -12.55
N SER A 6 -0.48 -8.49 -13.60
CA SER A 6 0.20 -8.73 -14.87
C SER A 6 1.69 -8.35 -14.87
N GLY A 7 2.24 -7.92 -13.73
CA GLY A 7 3.59 -7.36 -13.60
C GLY A 7 3.63 -5.83 -13.74
N PHE A 8 2.47 -5.16 -13.74
CA PHE A 8 2.40 -3.70 -13.83
C PHE A 8 2.82 -3.03 -12.51
N LYS A 9 4.10 -2.64 -12.43
CA LYS A 9 4.74 -2.07 -11.22
C LYS A 9 4.22 -0.70 -10.79
N GLN A 10 3.51 0.04 -11.65
CA GLN A 10 3.00 1.39 -11.36
C GLN A 10 1.57 1.37 -10.78
N ALA A 11 1.01 0.18 -10.52
CA ALA A 11 -0.27 0.08 -9.85
C ALA A 11 -0.20 0.66 -8.43
N LYS A 12 -1.29 1.26 -7.99
CA LYS A 12 -1.46 1.81 -6.65
C LYS A 12 -2.69 1.20 -5.99
N ILE A 13 -2.68 1.11 -4.66
CA ILE A 13 -3.83 0.72 -3.85
C ILE A 13 -4.17 1.91 -2.96
N PHE A 14 -5.44 2.29 -2.92
CA PHE A 14 -5.94 3.35 -2.04
C PHE A 14 -6.97 2.76 -1.09
N ALA A 15 -6.85 3.07 0.21
CA ALA A 15 -7.78 2.59 1.23
C ALA A 15 -8.05 3.69 2.26
N SER A 16 -9.31 3.89 2.65
CA SER A 16 -9.68 4.83 3.74
C SER A 16 -9.40 4.28 5.14
N ASN A 17 -9.14 2.97 5.24
CA ASN A 17 -8.68 2.28 6.43
C ASN A 17 -7.93 1.02 5.95
N LEU A 18 -6.63 0.91 6.24
CA LEU A 18 -5.81 -0.17 5.74
C LEU A 18 -5.71 -1.29 6.78
N ASN A 19 -6.62 -2.27 6.72
CA ASN A 19 -6.55 -3.50 7.52
C ASN A 19 -6.48 -4.79 6.66
N PRO A 20 -5.43 -4.97 5.83
CA PRO A 20 -5.29 -6.12 4.95
C PRO A 20 -4.62 -7.30 5.67
N GLU A 21 -5.01 -8.53 5.31
CA GLU A 21 -4.20 -9.72 5.64
C GLU A 21 -2.86 -9.72 4.87
N MET A 22 -2.87 -9.21 3.64
CA MET A 22 -1.69 -9.06 2.79
C MET A 22 -1.90 -7.95 1.75
N VAL A 23 -0.85 -7.24 1.40
CA VAL A 23 -0.79 -6.31 0.27
C VAL A 23 0.21 -6.82 -0.75
N CYS A 24 -0.16 -6.80 -2.04
CA CYS A 24 0.71 -7.23 -3.12
C CYS A 24 0.58 -6.31 -4.34
N ILE A 25 1.72 -5.83 -4.85
CA ILE A 25 1.83 -5.05 -6.10
C ILE A 25 2.88 -5.72 -6.99
N ALA A 26 2.48 -6.16 -8.18
CA ALA A 26 3.37 -6.77 -9.18
C ALA A 26 4.25 -7.93 -8.64
N GLY A 27 3.70 -8.71 -7.69
CA GLY A 27 4.39 -9.86 -7.09
C GLY A 27 5.23 -9.53 -5.85
N VAL A 28 5.45 -8.26 -5.53
CA VAL A 28 6.05 -7.83 -4.26
C VAL A 28 4.96 -7.73 -3.22
N TYR A 29 5.13 -8.38 -2.06
CA TYR A 29 4.08 -8.47 -1.05
C TYR A 29 4.59 -8.21 0.37
N GLN A 30 3.64 -7.82 1.24
CA GLN A 30 3.84 -7.65 2.68
C GLN A 30 2.60 -8.16 3.42
N LEU A 31 2.84 -8.99 4.43
CA LEU A 31 1.79 -9.51 5.32
C LEU A 31 1.40 -8.48 6.37
N ALA A 32 0.21 -8.64 6.94
CA ALA A 32 -0.33 -7.75 7.98
C ALA A 32 0.67 -7.44 9.12
N ASP A 33 1.40 -8.46 9.57
CA ASP A 33 2.38 -8.38 10.67
C ASP A 33 3.61 -7.55 10.32
N GLY A 34 3.91 -7.42 9.02
CA GLY A 34 5.00 -6.59 8.52
C GLY A 34 4.63 -5.12 8.36
N ILE A 35 3.35 -4.77 8.35
CA ILE A 35 2.87 -3.40 8.16
C ILE A 35 2.74 -2.74 9.53
N SER A 36 3.43 -1.61 9.73
CA SER A 36 3.40 -0.89 11.01
C SER A 36 1.98 -0.39 11.33
N ALA A 37 1.70 -0.11 12.61
CA ALA A 37 0.40 0.43 13.00
C ALA A 37 0.17 1.83 12.41
N GLU A 38 1.21 2.66 12.36
CA GLU A 38 1.19 4.02 11.82
C GLU A 38 0.85 4.02 10.32
N ASP A 39 1.37 3.06 9.57
CA ASP A 39 1.10 2.89 8.14
C ASP A 39 -0.33 2.41 7.82
N LYS A 40 -1.14 2.08 8.83
CA LYS A 40 -2.51 1.60 8.68
C LYS A 40 -3.57 2.67 8.92
N GLU A 41 -3.19 3.81 9.48
CA GLU A 41 -4.11 4.85 9.93
C GLU A 41 -4.49 5.83 8.81
N GLY A 42 -5.76 6.25 8.82
CA GLY A 42 -6.27 7.25 7.88
C GLY A 42 -6.38 6.75 6.43
N PHE A 43 -6.37 7.71 5.49
CA PHE A 43 -6.39 7.39 4.07
C PHE A 43 -4.98 7.03 3.60
N VAL A 44 -4.79 5.78 3.19
CA VAL A 44 -3.48 5.23 2.83
C VAL A 44 -3.38 5.04 1.32
N GLU A 45 -2.30 5.55 0.73
CA GLU A 45 -1.80 5.12 -0.58
C GLU A 45 -0.73 4.04 -0.37
N VAL A 46 -0.84 2.91 -1.08
CA VAL A 46 0.25 1.94 -1.23
C VAL A 46 0.76 1.98 -2.65
N SER A 47 2.07 2.14 -2.80
CA SER A 47 2.77 2.13 -4.08
C SER A 47 4.00 1.23 -4.04
N LEU A 48 4.48 0.83 -5.21
CA LEU A 48 5.75 0.12 -5.35
C LEU A 48 6.82 1.13 -5.81
N VAL A 49 7.83 1.35 -4.97
CA VAL A 49 8.98 2.21 -5.29
C VAL A 49 10.23 1.34 -5.34
N TYR A 50 10.83 1.27 -6.53
CA TYR A 50 11.86 0.28 -6.86
C TYR A 50 11.32 -1.15 -6.67
N ASP A 51 11.69 -1.81 -5.58
CA ASP A 51 11.25 -3.18 -5.23
C ASP A 51 10.69 -3.27 -3.80
N SER A 52 10.27 -2.13 -3.22
CA SER A 52 9.69 -2.05 -1.89
C SER A 52 8.29 -1.43 -1.93
N LEU A 53 7.38 -2.00 -1.13
CA LEU A 53 6.08 -1.38 -0.89
C LEU A 53 6.25 -0.19 0.03
N ILE A 54 5.71 0.95 -0.37
CA ILE A 54 5.67 2.18 0.40
C ILE A 54 4.22 2.43 0.78
N PHE A 55 4.01 2.66 2.08
CA PHE A 55 2.72 2.97 2.68
C PHE A 55 2.74 4.44 3.07
N GLN A 56 1.83 5.22 2.52
CA GLN A 56 1.72 6.65 2.81
C GLN A 56 0.38 6.90 3.49
N ALA A 57 0.41 6.92 4.81
CA ALA A 57 -0.73 7.28 5.65
C ALA A 57 -1.06 8.77 5.52
N ASN A 58 -2.31 9.14 5.83
CA ASN A 58 -2.81 10.52 5.75
C ASN A 58 -2.58 11.21 4.40
N PHE A 59 -2.55 10.43 3.31
CA PHE A 59 -2.22 10.90 1.97
C PHE A 59 -3.06 12.11 1.51
N LEU A 60 -4.32 12.21 1.95
CA LEU A 60 -5.20 13.32 1.60
C LEU A 60 -4.86 14.63 2.33
N GLU A 61 -4.25 14.58 3.51
CA GLU A 61 -3.81 15.77 4.25
C GLU A 61 -2.59 16.42 3.57
N GLU A 62 -1.76 15.62 2.89
CA GLU A 62 -0.60 16.15 2.15
C GLU A 62 -0.98 16.81 0.82
N LEU A 63 -2.21 16.60 0.33
CA LEU A 63 -2.73 17.20 -0.90
C LEU A 63 -3.56 18.47 -0.65
N SER A 64 -3.88 18.79 0.60
CA SER A 64 -4.65 19.99 1.01
C SER A 64 -3.75 21.17 1.35
#